data_AF-A0A517TRL9-F1
#
_entry.id   AF-A0A517TRL9-F1
#
_cell.length_a   1.000
_cell.length_b   1.000
_cell.length_c   1.000
_cell.angle_alpha   90.00
_cell.angle_beta   90.00
_cell.angle_gamma   90.00
#
_symmetry.space_group_name_H-M   'P 1'
#
loop_
_entity.id
_entity.type
_entity.pdbx_description
1 polymer ?
#
loop_
_entity_poly.entity_id
_entity_poly.type
_entity_poly.pdbx_seq_one_letter_code
_entity_poly.pdbx_strand_id
1 'polypeptide(L)'
;MGITATMRADSSNDAGEDRTRDDVAALIGRARRGSGDSLGRLLQMYRNYLMVLAGTQIERRLQPRMSPSDVVQETMLRAHANFGQFRGASEPELIGWLRQILVNNLAKFVEQHVLAARRDVRREVSIERLGRALEQSTIQLAALLPAGNRSPSAAAQQREEAVLLADRLAMLAPDYREVLILRNLQGLPFEKIAEQMERSVSATRMLWLRAIEKLRGLYAGEQSHEE
;
A
#
# COMPACT_ATOMS: atom_id res chain seq x y z
N MET A 1 51.31 -4.77 25.06
CA MET A 1 51.28 -3.72 24.01
C MET A 1 50.69 -4.38 22.77
N GLY A 2 49.40 -4.30 22.44
CA GLY A 2 48.45 -3.20 22.59
C GLY A 2 48.33 -2.45 21.26
N ILE A 3 47.69 -3.05 20.25
CA ILE A 3 47.26 -2.35 19.04
C ILE A 3 45.76 -2.61 18.86
N THR A 4 45.02 -1.56 19.20
CA THR A 4 43.58 -1.40 19.10
C THR A 4 43.21 -1.18 17.63
N ALA A 5 42.52 -2.13 17.01
CA ALA A 5 41.88 -1.92 15.71
C ALA A 5 40.42 -1.52 15.93
N THR A 6 40.16 -0.25 15.69
CA THR A 6 38.86 0.42 15.73
C THR A 6 37.82 -0.29 14.85
N MET A 7 36.85 -0.94 15.48
CA MET A 7 35.57 -1.29 14.87
C MET A 7 34.81 0.01 14.57
N ARG A 8 34.71 0.37 13.28
CA ARG A 8 33.71 1.30 12.79
C ARG A 8 32.38 0.55 12.75
N ALA A 9 31.45 0.94 13.62
CA ALA A 9 30.06 0.55 13.51
C ALA A 9 29.49 1.19 12.23
N ASP A 10 29.13 0.35 11.27
CA ASP A 10 28.35 0.72 10.10
C ASP A 10 26.88 0.82 10.56
N SER A 11 26.43 2.05 10.77
CA SER A 11 25.05 2.38 11.11
C SER A 11 24.18 2.32 9.87
N SER A 12 23.74 1.11 9.52
CA SER A 12 22.72 0.87 8.49
C SER A 12 21.76 -0.24 8.95
N ASN A 13 21.12 -0.05 10.10
CA ASN A 13 20.11 -0.97 10.65
C ASN A 13 18.98 -0.16 11.31
N ASP A 14 17.94 0.25 10.57
CA ASP A 14 16.75 0.88 11.19
C ASP A 14 15.52 1.10 10.27
N ALA A 15 15.07 0.12 9.49
CA ALA A 15 13.88 0.33 8.64
C ALA A 15 12.75 -0.71 8.77
N GLY A 16 12.99 -1.84 9.44
CA GLY A 16 12.06 -2.96 9.51
C GLY A 16 11.48 -3.27 10.89
N GLU A 17 12.18 -2.98 11.99
CA GLU A 17 11.84 -3.48 13.33
C GLU A 17 10.90 -2.56 14.16
N ASP A 18 10.67 -1.30 13.75
CA ASP A 18 10.10 -0.25 14.64
C ASP A 18 8.63 0.15 14.33
N ARG A 19 7.77 -0.81 13.95
CA ARG A 19 6.31 -0.58 13.91
C ARG A 19 5.60 -1.36 14.99
N THR A 20 5.88 -1.07 16.26
CA THR A 20 5.05 -1.60 17.33
C THR A 20 3.67 -0.93 17.24
N ARG A 21 2.57 -1.68 17.43
CA ARG A 21 1.22 -1.08 17.56
C ARG A 21 1.18 0.02 18.64
N ASP A 22 2.02 -0.12 19.67
CA ASP A 22 2.20 0.87 20.72
C ASP A 22 2.79 2.19 20.20
N ASP A 23 3.65 2.14 19.18
CA ASP A 23 4.19 3.33 18.51
C ASP A 23 3.11 4.04 17.68
N VAL A 24 2.25 3.27 16.99
CA VAL A 24 1.15 3.84 16.21
C VAL A 24 0.13 4.53 17.12
N ALA A 25 -0.30 3.87 18.19
CA ALA A 25 -1.23 4.45 19.16
C ALA A 25 -0.64 5.72 19.82
N ALA A 26 0.65 5.69 20.16
CA ALA A 26 1.35 6.85 20.71
C ALA A 26 1.43 8.01 19.69
N LEU A 27 1.70 7.72 18.41
CA LEU A 27 1.71 8.71 17.33
C LEU A 27 0.33 9.33 17.11
N ILE A 28 -0.75 8.51 17.11
CA ILE A 28 -2.14 9.00 17.05
C ILE A 28 -2.41 9.96 18.22
N GLY A 29 -2.02 9.56 19.44
CA GLY A 29 -2.18 10.39 20.64
C GLY A 29 -1.45 11.73 20.54
N ARG A 30 -0.20 11.74 20.07
CA ARG A 30 0.60 12.96 19.88
C ARG A 30 0.02 13.85 18.77
N ALA A 31 -0.38 13.26 17.64
CA ALA A 31 -0.99 13.96 16.53
C ALA A 31 -2.29 14.68 16.96
N ARG A 32 -3.11 14.03 17.80
CA ARG A 32 -4.34 14.64 18.37
C ARG A 32 -4.05 15.86 19.26
N ARG A 33 -2.89 15.91 19.90
CA ARG A 33 -2.44 17.05 20.69
C ARG A 33 -1.81 18.17 19.85
N GLY A 34 -1.89 18.09 18.53
CA GLY A 34 -1.41 19.11 17.60
C GLY A 34 0.02 18.90 17.10
N SER A 35 0.64 17.75 17.37
CA SER A 35 1.98 17.45 16.84
C SER A 35 1.92 17.13 15.35
N GLY A 36 2.18 18.13 14.51
CA GLY A 36 2.23 17.98 13.05
C GLY A 36 3.27 16.97 12.58
N ASP A 37 4.45 16.94 13.20
CA ASP A 37 5.51 15.98 12.85
C ASP A 37 5.09 14.54 13.16
N SER A 38 4.37 14.30 14.27
CA SER A 38 3.84 12.97 14.58
C SER A 38 2.78 12.55 13.58
N LEU A 39 1.93 13.46 13.13
CA LEU A 39 0.96 13.19 12.08
C LEU A 39 1.65 12.89 10.73
N GLY A 40 2.67 13.66 10.37
CA GLY A 40 3.45 13.44 9.15
C GLY A 40 4.11 12.06 9.14
N ARG A 41 4.79 11.70 10.24
CA ARG A 41 5.38 10.35 10.42
C ARG A 41 4.32 9.25 10.32
N LEU A 42 3.19 9.43 11.00
CA LEU A 42 2.08 8.49 10.99
C LEU A 42 1.54 8.26 9.56
N LEU A 43 1.26 9.33 8.80
CA LEU A 43 0.77 9.21 7.43
C LEU A 43 1.78 8.55 6.49
N GLN A 44 3.07 8.85 6.68
CA GLN A 44 4.15 8.28 5.88
C GLN A 44 4.23 6.75 6.00
N MET A 45 3.91 6.20 7.17
CA MET A 45 3.85 4.74 7.39
C MET A 45 2.82 4.05 6.47
N TYR A 46 1.73 4.72 6.12
CA TYR A 46 0.67 4.16 5.27
C TYR A 46 0.80 4.55 3.79
N ARG A 47 1.81 5.32 3.42
CA ARG A 47 1.97 5.81 2.04
C ARG A 47 2.10 4.67 1.03
N ASN A 48 2.91 3.65 1.32
CA ASN A 48 3.11 2.51 0.41
C ASN A 48 1.83 1.68 0.25
N TYR A 49 1.09 1.49 1.33
CA TYR A 49 -0.22 0.85 1.30
C TYR A 49 -1.21 1.59 0.38
N LEU A 50 -1.34 2.91 0.57
CA LEU A 50 -2.19 3.73 -0.28
C LEU A 50 -1.73 3.75 -1.75
N MET A 51 -0.41 3.71 -2.00
CA MET A 51 0.15 3.60 -3.36
C MET A 51 -0.25 2.31 -4.06
N VAL A 52 -0.18 1.16 -3.36
CA VAL A 52 -0.60 -0.12 -3.92
C VAL A 52 -2.10 -0.09 -4.24
N LEU A 53 -2.92 0.39 -3.30
CA LEU A 53 -4.37 0.52 -3.51
C LEU A 53 -4.74 1.46 -4.65
N ALA A 54 -4.14 2.64 -4.74
CA ALA A 54 -4.38 3.56 -5.84
C ALA A 54 -3.97 2.93 -7.20
N GLY A 55 -2.85 2.20 -7.22
CA GLY A 55 -2.35 1.48 -8.39
C GLY A 55 -3.27 0.35 -8.88
N THR A 56 -4.13 -0.22 -8.02
CA THR A 56 -5.12 -1.22 -8.48
C THR A 56 -6.34 -0.60 -9.14
N GLN A 57 -6.63 0.69 -8.90
CA GLN A 57 -7.85 1.35 -9.38
C GLN A 57 -7.60 2.29 -10.57
N ILE A 58 -6.36 2.77 -10.75
CA ILE A 58 -6.02 3.67 -11.85
C ILE A 58 -5.49 2.86 -13.03
N GLU A 59 -6.33 2.67 -14.03
CA GLU A 59 -5.94 2.04 -15.29
C GLU A 59 -4.80 2.82 -15.98
N ARG A 60 -3.88 2.10 -16.65
CA ARG A 60 -2.70 2.70 -17.31
C ARG A 60 -3.05 3.86 -18.25
N ARG A 61 -4.17 3.78 -18.99
CA ARG A 61 -4.65 4.84 -19.90
C ARG A 61 -5.04 6.15 -19.20
N LEU A 62 -5.35 6.11 -17.90
CA LEU A 62 -5.70 7.28 -17.10
C LEU A 62 -4.48 7.88 -16.40
N GLN A 63 -3.36 7.15 -16.31
CA GLN A 63 -2.13 7.62 -15.64
C GLN A 63 -1.55 8.93 -16.20
N PRO A 64 -1.61 9.23 -17.52
CA PRO A 64 -1.15 10.53 -18.02
C PRO A 64 -1.96 11.73 -17.47
N ARG A 65 -3.18 11.49 -16.98
CA ARG A 65 -4.03 12.52 -16.38
C ARG A 65 -3.89 12.58 -14.87
N MET A 66 -3.61 11.44 -14.25
CA MET A 66 -3.41 11.34 -12.80
C MET A 66 -2.67 10.04 -12.46
N SER A 67 -1.51 10.17 -11.83
CA SER A 67 -0.77 9.03 -11.35
C SER A 67 -1.31 8.53 -10.00
N PRO A 68 -1.04 7.27 -9.62
CA PRO A 68 -1.29 6.79 -8.25
C PRO A 68 -0.65 7.68 -7.17
N SER A 69 0.54 8.24 -7.45
CA SER A 69 1.21 9.14 -6.51
C SER A 69 0.42 10.42 -6.28
N ASP A 70 -0.19 11.00 -7.32
CA ASP A 70 -0.96 12.24 -7.19
C ASP A 70 -2.18 12.04 -6.29
N VAL A 71 -2.89 10.92 -6.46
CA VAL A 71 -4.02 10.56 -5.59
C VAL A 71 -3.58 10.36 -4.15
N VAL A 72 -2.46 9.67 -3.94
CA VAL A 72 -1.95 9.41 -2.59
C VAL A 72 -1.53 10.71 -1.93
N GLN A 73 -0.88 11.62 -2.65
CA GLN A 73 -0.55 12.95 -2.13
C GLN A 73 -1.79 13.73 -1.73
N GLU A 74 -2.81 13.81 -2.58
CA GLU A 74 -4.10 14.45 -2.24
C GLU A 74 -4.78 13.76 -1.04
N THR A 75 -4.66 12.44 -0.93
CA THR A 75 -5.19 11.67 0.20
C THR A 75 -4.48 12.03 1.50
N MET A 76 -3.16 12.12 1.50
CA MET A 76 -2.37 12.52 2.67
C MET A 76 -2.62 13.98 3.06
N LEU A 77 -2.75 14.89 2.10
CA LEU A 77 -3.08 16.30 2.36
C LEU A 77 -4.47 16.43 3.01
N ARG A 78 -5.47 15.69 2.51
CA ARG A 78 -6.80 15.67 3.13
C ARG A 78 -6.82 15.01 4.48
N ALA A 79 -6.07 13.92 4.66
CA ALA A 79 -5.92 13.30 5.96
C ALA A 79 -5.30 14.29 6.95
N HIS A 80 -4.24 14.99 6.56
CA HIS A 80 -3.61 16.01 7.39
C HIS A 80 -4.59 17.12 7.78
N ALA A 81 -5.30 17.69 6.80
CA ALA A 81 -6.25 18.79 7.02
C ALA A 81 -7.47 18.37 7.89
N ASN A 82 -7.92 17.12 7.78
CA ASN A 82 -9.13 16.63 8.46
C ASN A 82 -8.82 15.74 9.67
N PHE A 83 -7.55 15.62 10.09
CA PHE A 83 -7.18 14.73 11.20
C PHE A 83 -7.88 15.09 12.51
N GLY A 84 -8.19 16.36 12.75
CA GLY A 84 -8.98 16.79 13.91
C GLY A 84 -10.39 16.18 13.98
N GLN A 85 -10.92 15.67 12.86
CA GLN A 85 -12.22 15.00 12.78
C GLN A 85 -12.10 13.48 12.97
N PHE A 86 -10.89 12.91 12.95
CA PHE A 86 -10.67 11.48 13.12
C PHE A 86 -10.95 11.06 14.57
N ARG A 87 -11.95 10.19 14.75
CA ARG A 87 -12.45 9.74 16.06
C ARG A 87 -11.80 8.43 16.55
N GLY A 88 -11.13 7.68 15.67
CA GLY A 88 -10.51 6.38 16.00
C GLY A 88 -9.25 6.51 16.86
N ALA A 89 -8.97 5.48 17.67
CA ALA A 89 -7.84 5.44 18.59
C ALA A 89 -6.83 4.33 18.25
N SER A 90 -7.15 3.47 17.29
CA SER A 90 -6.37 2.30 16.90
C SER A 90 -5.89 2.36 15.45
N GLU A 91 -4.84 1.59 15.15
CA GLU A 91 -4.32 1.42 13.79
C GLU A 91 -5.37 0.91 12.79
N PRO A 92 -6.19 -0.12 13.08
CA PRO A 92 -7.24 -0.57 12.17
C PRO A 92 -8.26 0.52 11.80
N GLU A 93 -8.63 1.37 12.76
CA GLU A 93 -9.54 2.49 12.52
C GLU A 93 -8.90 3.57 11.65
N LEU A 94 -7.60 3.83 11.87
CA LEU A 94 -6.83 4.76 11.04
C LEU A 94 -6.73 4.25 9.59
N ILE A 95 -6.38 2.99 9.38
CA ILE A 95 -6.30 2.38 8.04
C ILE A 95 -7.66 2.48 7.34
N GLY A 96 -8.75 2.16 8.03
CA GLY A 96 -10.10 2.29 7.50
C GLY A 96 -10.45 3.72 7.08
N TRP A 97 -10.08 4.71 7.91
CA TRP A 97 -10.32 6.13 7.63
C TRP A 97 -9.49 6.65 6.45
N LEU A 98 -8.19 6.33 6.38
CA LEU A 98 -7.33 6.69 5.25
C LEU A 98 -7.85 6.10 3.93
N ARG A 99 -8.31 4.84 3.96
CA ARG A 99 -8.92 4.20 2.80
C ARG A 99 -10.21 4.87 2.37
N GLN A 100 -11.04 5.34 3.30
CA GLN A 100 -12.24 6.10 2.96
C GLN A 100 -11.91 7.42 2.25
N ILE A 101 -10.87 8.13 2.71
CA ILE A 101 -10.39 9.35 2.04
C ILE A 101 -9.91 9.01 0.62
N LEU A 102 -9.15 7.92 0.47
CA LEU A 102 -8.68 7.44 -0.83
C LEU A 102 -9.85 7.13 -1.79
N VAL A 103 -10.87 6.41 -1.32
CA VAL A 103 -12.10 6.14 -2.10
C VAL A 103 -12.73 7.44 -2.57
N ASN A 104 -12.92 8.41 -1.67
CA ASN A 104 -13.55 9.69 -2.00
C ASN A 104 -12.74 10.47 -3.05
N ASN A 105 -11.41 10.45 -2.95
CA ASN A 105 -10.53 11.12 -3.91
C ASN A 105 -10.56 10.47 -5.29
N LEU A 106 -10.49 9.14 -5.33
CA LEU A 106 -10.59 8.37 -6.58
C LEU A 106 -11.97 8.54 -7.23
N ALA A 107 -13.06 8.53 -6.45
CA ALA A 107 -14.41 8.76 -6.97
C ALA A 107 -14.55 10.16 -7.59
N LYS A 108 -14.07 11.20 -6.88
CA LYS A 108 -14.04 12.57 -7.39
C LYS A 108 -13.24 12.68 -8.69
N PHE A 109 -12.10 12.00 -8.79
CA PHE A 109 -11.32 11.97 -10.03
C PHE A 109 -12.10 11.31 -11.18
N VAL A 110 -12.70 10.14 -10.93
CA VAL A 110 -13.49 9.44 -11.95
C VAL A 110 -14.64 10.32 -12.43
N GLU A 111 -15.37 10.96 -11.52
CA GLU A 111 -16.40 11.93 -11.85
C GLU A 111 -15.86 13.07 -12.72
N GLN A 112 -14.78 13.74 -12.30
CA GLN A 112 -14.23 14.89 -13.00
C GLN A 112 -13.67 14.55 -14.40
N HIS A 113 -13.09 13.37 -14.59
CA HIS A 113 -12.38 13.03 -15.83
C HIS A 113 -13.14 12.08 -16.75
N VAL A 114 -14.14 11.34 -16.25
CA VAL A 114 -14.98 10.43 -17.05
C VAL A 114 -16.32 11.07 -17.39
N LEU A 115 -16.96 11.80 -16.48
CA LEU A 115 -18.28 12.41 -16.73
C LEU A 115 -18.20 13.75 -17.46
N ALA A 116 -17.10 14.51 -17.30
CA ALA A 116 -16.86 15.70 -18.13
C ALA A 116 -16.68 15.37 -19.63
N ALA A 117 -16.31 14.12 -19.95
CA ALA A 117 -16.09 13.67 -21.33
C ALA A 117 -17.36 13.12 -22.00
N ARG A 118 -18.34 12.58 -21.27
CA ARG A 118 -19.66 12.18 -21.80
C ARG A 118 -20.70 12.12 -20.67
N ARG A 119 -21.89 12.71 -20.91
CA ARG A 119 -23.13 12.52 -20.14
C ARG A 119 -23.64 11.07 -20.24
N ASP A 120 -22.86 10.11 -19.79
CA ASP A 120 -23.28 8.71 -19.73
C ASP A 120 -23.49 8.34 -18.26
N VAL A 121 -24.75 8.43 -17.83
CA VAL A 121 -25.26 8.10 -16.49
C VAL A 121 -24.89 6.65 -16.08
N ARG A 122 -24.43 5.83 -17.02
CA ARG A 122 -24.00 4.43 -16.79
C ARG A 122 -22.56 4.27 -16.30
N ARG A 123 -21.78 5.36 -16.18
CA ARG A 123 -20.37 5.35 -15.71
C ARG A 123 -20.14 6.05 -14.38
N GLU A 124 -21.19 6.28 -13.60
CA GLU A 124 -21.01 6.58 -12.18
C GLU A 124 -20.36 5.38 -11.50
N VAL A 125 -19.05 5.43 -11.28
CA VAL A 125 -18.40 4.51 -10.35
C VAL A 125 -18.91 4.92 -8.98
N SER A 126 -19.89 4.18 -8.47
CA SER A 126 -20.42 4.46 -7.14
C SER A 126 -19.30 4.31 -6.11
N ILE A 127 -19.28 5.23 -5.13
CA ILE A 127 -18.32 5.23 -4.01
C ILE A 127 -18.31 3.84 -3.34
N GLU A 128 -19.46 3.19 -3.22
CA GLU A 128 -19.60 1.85 -2.65
C GLU A 128 -18.90 0.78 -3.49
N ARG A 129 -19.01 0.85 -4.82
CA ARG A 129 -18.33 -0.09 -5.72
C ARG A 129 -16.81 0.05 -5.59
N LEU A 130 -16.31 1.28 -5.55
CA LEU A 130 -14.88 1.54 -5.39
C LEU A 130 -14.38 1.12 -4.01
N GLY A 131 -15.16 1.38 -2.96
CA GLY A 131 -14.88 0.90 -1.61
C GLY A 131 -14.75 -0.62 -1.54
N ARG A 132 -15.67 -1.37 -2.19
CA ARG A 132 -15.59 -2.82 -2.29
C ARG A 132 -14.36 -3.30 -3.08
N ALA A 133 -14.02 -2.62 -4.18
CA ALA A 133 -12.83 -2.95 -4.97
C ALA A 133 -11.53 -2.77 -4.17
N LEU A 134 -11.42 -1.70 -3.39
CA LEU A 134 -10.26 -1.46 -2.53
C LEU A 134 -10.19 -2.42 -1.33
N GLU A 135 -11.33 -2.84 -0.77
CA GLU A 135 -11.36 -3.92 0.21
C GLU A 135 -10.83 -5.23 -0.40
N GLN A 136 -11.29 -5.58 -1.61
CA GLN A 136 -10.82 -6.79 -2.29
C GLN A 136 -9.32 -6.74 -2.58
N SER A 137 -8.79 -5.60 -3.03
CA SER A 137 -7.35 -5.40 -3.22
C SER A 137 -6.58 -5.54 -1.91
N THR A 138 -7.14 -5.08 -0.79
CA THR A 138 -6.53 -5.24 0.55
C THR A 138 -6.46 -6.73 0.92
N ILE A 139 -7.54 -7.49 0.72
CA ILE A 139 -7.59 -8.92 1.02
C ILE A 139 -6.60 -9.70 0.15
N GLN A 140 -6.53 -9.39 -1.16
CA GLN A 140 -5.59 -10.03 -2.09
C GLN A 140 -4.14 -9.70 -1.76
N LEU A 141 -3.87 -8.46 -1.34
CA LEU A 141 -2.56 -8.07 -0.87
C LEU A 141 -2.19 -8.91 0.36
N ALA A 142 -3.01 -8.91 1.41
CA ALA A 142 -2.78 -9.73 2.61
C ALA A 142 -2.70 -11.25 2.34
N ALA A 143 -3.21 -11.73 1.20
CA ALA A 143 -3.14 -13.14 0.81
C ALA A 143 -1.98 -13.47 -0.16
N LEU A 144 -1.14 -12.50 -0.54
CA LEU A 144 -0.06 -12.70 -1.49
C LEU A 144 0.99 -13.69 -0.98
N LEU A 145 1.18 -13.73 0.34
CA LEU A 145 1.95 -14.74 1.05
C LEU A 145 1.04 -15.38 2.12
N PRO A 146 1.10 -16.71 2.34
CA PRO A 146 0.27 -17.34 3.35
C PRO A 146 0.80 -17.02 4.76
N ALA A 147 0.13 -16.16 5.50
CA ALA A 147 0.18 -16.16 6.96
C ALA A 147 -0.93 -17.07 7.53
N GLY A 148 -0.59 -17.89 8.52
CA GLY A 148 -1.46 -18.92 9.09
C GLY A 148 -2.81 -18.42 9.64
N ASN A 149 -3.80 -19.32 9.59
CA ASN A 149 -5.14 -19.37 10.20
C ASN A 149 -5.85 -18.04 10.55
N ARG A 150 -6.99 -17.79 9.88
CA ARG A 150 -7.78 -16.53 9.94
C ARG A 150 -9.11 -16.70 10.72
N SER A 151 -9.45 -15.74 11.60
CA SER A 151 -10.75 -15.60 12.33
C SER A 151 -11.40 -14.21 12.05
N PRO A 152 -12.49 -13.74 12.66
CA PRO A 152 -12.99 -12.37 12.47
C PRO A 152 -12.02 -11.24 12.91
N SER A 153 -11.06 -11.56 13.78
CA SER A 153 -9.82 -10.77 13.98
C SER A 153 -9.05 -10.53 12.67
N ALA A 154 -9.31 -11.37 11.66
CA ALA A 154 -8.60 -11.34 10.38
C ALA A 154 -8.93 -10.13 9.53
N ALA A 155 -10.05 -9.41 9.65
CA ALA A 155 -10.26 -8.25 8.78
C ALA A 155 -9.32 -7.09 9.15
N ALA A 156 -9.19 -6.80 10.45
CA ALA A 156 -8.22 -5.83 10.97
C ALA A 156 -6.79 -6.32 10.76
N GLN A 157 -6.51 -7.58 11.09
CA GLN A 157 -5.20 -8.19 10.90
C GLN A 157 -4.80 -8.25 9.42
N GLN A 158 -5.72 -8.52 8.49
CA GLN A 158 -5.47 -8.47 7.04
C GLN A 158 -5.10 -7.06 6.59
N ARG A 159 -5.70 -6.02 7.17
CA ARG A 159 -5.35 -4.64 6.84
C ARG A 159 -3.94 -4.30 7.31
N GLU A 160 -3.58 -4.68 8.52
CA GLU A 160 -2.23 -4.50 9.06
C GLU A 160 -1.19 -5.31 8.26
N GLU A 161 -1.49 -6.57 7.95
CA GLU A 161 -0.66 -7.43 7.11
C GLU A 161 -0.49 -6.85 5.70
N ALA A 162 -1.56 -6.32 5.11
CA ALA A 162 -1.51 -5.64 3.83
C ALA A 162 -0.62 -4.39 3.85
N VAL A 163 -0.58 -3.64 4.97
CA VAL A 163 0.32 -2.50 5.15
C VAL A 163 1.77 -2.97 5.16
N LEU A 164 2.11 -3.96 5.98
CA LEU A 164 3.47 -4.52 6.05
C LEU A 164 3.94 -5.06 4.69
N LEU A 165 3.05 -5.78 3.99
CA LEU A 165 3.38 -6.31 2.68
C LEU A 165 3.52 -5.22 1.62
N ALA A 166 2.76 -4.12 1.71
CA ALA A 166 2.93 -2.98 0.82
C ALA A 166 4.32 -2.34 0.97
N ASP A 167 4.86 -2.28 2.19
CA ASP A 167 6.22 -1.79 2.42
C ASP A 167 7.27 -2.71 1.79
N ARG A 168 7.10 -4.03 1.93
CA ARG A 168 7.99 -5.01 1.27
C ARG A 168 7.90 -4.94 -0.25
N LEU A 169 6.70 -4.75 -0.81
CA LEU A 169 6.52 -4.49 -2.24
C LEU A 169 7.22 -3.20 -2.68
N ALA A 170 7.29 -2.18 -1.81
CA ALA A 170 7.97 -0.92 -2.09
C ALA A 170 9.51 -1.07 -2.18
N MET A 171 10.08 -2.10 -1.57
CA MET A 171 11.51 -2.44 -1.67
C MET A 171 11.87 -3.17 -2.98
N LEU A 172 10.87 -3.76 -3.67
CA LEU A 172 11.10 -4.42 -4.95
C LEU A 172 11.34 -3.41 -6.07
N ALA A 173 12.11 -3.84 -7.07
CA ALA A 173 12.25 -3.12 -8.34
C ALA A 173 10.88 -2.82 -8.97
N PRO A 174 10.72 -1.69 -9.69
CA PRO A 174 9.42 -1.26 -10.23
C PRO A 174 8.70 -2.33 -11.05
N ASP A 175 9.42 -3.03 -11.94
CA ASP A 175 8.85 -4.10 -12.78
C ASP A 175 8.34 -5.30 -11.97
N TYR A 176 9.03 -5.65 -10.88
CA TYR A 176 8.61 -6.73 -9.98
C TYR A 176 7.35 -6.34 -9.22
N ARG A 177 7.27 -5.10 -8.74
CA ARG A 177 6.07 -4.60 -8.09
C ARG A 177 4.90 -4.56 -9.07
N GLU A 178 5.11 -4.05 -10.28
CA GLU A 178 4.05 -3.94 -11.28
C GLU A 178 3.50 -5.32 -11.67
N VAL A 179 4.36 -6.30 -11.99
CA VAL A 179 3.90 -7.64 -12.38
C VAL A 179 3.11 -8.33 -11.26
N LEU A 180 3.49 -8.12 -9.99
CA LEU A 180 2.76 -8.65 -8.83
C LEU A 180 1.41 -7.97 -8.64
N ILE A 181 1.34 -6.64 -8.76
CA ILE A 181 0.07 -5.90 -8.68
C ILE A 181 -0.88 -6.37 -9.78
N LEU A 182 -0.41 -6.43 -11.03
CA LEU A 182 -1.26 -6.81 -12.17
C LEU A 182 -1.72 -8.26 -12.06
N ARG A 183 -0.84 -9.19 -11.66
CA ARG A 183 -1.18 -10.62 -11.58
C ARG A 183 -2.02 -10.96 -10.35
N ASN A 184 -1.62 -10.50 -9.17
CA ASN A 184 -2.16 -10.99 -7.91
C ASN A 184 -3.28 -10.10 -7.35
N LEU A 185 -3.20 -8.79 -7.55
CA LEU A 185 -4.20 -7.85 -7.03
C LEU A 185 -5.27 -7.55 -8.09
N GLN A 186 -4.88 -7.36 -9.35
CA GLN A 186 -5.85 -7.11 -10.43
C GLN A 186 -6.35 -8.40 -11.11
N GLY A 187 -5.70 -9.54 -10.88
CA GLY A 187 -6.11 -10.84 -11.42
C GLY A 187 -5.94 -10.96 -12.93
N LEU A 188 -5.11 -10.12 -13.56
CA LEU A 188 -4.93 -10.13 -15.01
C LEU A 188 -4.25 -11.43 -15.49
N PRO A 189 -4.64 -11.96 -16.66
CA PRO A 189 -3.94 -13.06 -17.29
C PRO A 189 -2.59 -12.60 -17.87
N PHE A 190 -1.60 -13.49 -17.94
CA PHE A 190 -0.24 -13.13 -18.35
C PHE A 190 -0.16 -12.51 -19.74
N GLU A 191 -1.09 -12.84 -20.63
CA GLU A 191 -1.22 -12.29 -21.97
C GLU A 191 -1.50 -10.77 -21.90
N LYS A 192 -2.43 -10.36 -21.03
CA LYS A 192 -2.74 -8.93 -20.82
C LYS A 192 -1.66 -8.19 -20.06
N ILE A 193 -1.01 -8.85 -19.11
CA ILE A 193 0.14 -8.28 -18.42
C ILE A 193 1.29 -8.05 -19.39
N ALA A 194 1.56 -9.01 -20.28
CA ALA A 194 2.61 -8.92 -21.29
C ALA A 194 2.34 -7.78 -22.29
N GLU A 195 1.10 -7.66 -22.77
CA GLU A 195 0.67 -6.50 -23.58
C GLU A 195 0.92 -5.19 -22.83
N GLN A 196 0.49 -5.09 -21.56
CA GLN A 196 0.61 -3.88 -20.76
C GLN A 196 2.07 -3.53 -20.45
N MET A 197 2.91 -4.50 -20.13
CA MET A 197 4.32 -4.28 -19.78
C MET A 197 5.25 -4.26 -21.00
N GLU A 198 4.70 -4.34 -22.22
CA GLU A 198 5.44 -4.36 -23.49
C GLU A 198 6.51 -5.47 -23.51
N ARG A 199 6.11 -6.67 -23.09
CA ARG A 199 6.98 -7.86 -22.95
C ARG A 199 6.37 -9.07 -23.63
N SER A 200 7.17 -10.12 -23.81
CA SER A 200 6.63 -11.44 -24.17
C SER A 200 5.93 -12.10 -22.99
N VAL A 201 4.97 -12.98 -23.26
CA VAL A 201 4.26 -13.76 -22.23
C VAL A 201 5.24 -14.60 -21.40
N SER A 202 6.23 -15.21 -22.06
CA SER A 202 7.28 -16.00 -21.40
C SER A 202 8.14 -15.13 -20.45
N ALA A 203 8.61 -13.96 -20.93
CA ALA A 203 9.37 -13.04 -20.11
C ALA A 203 8.56 -12.54 -18.90
N THR A 204 7.26 -12.30 -19.08
CA THR A 204 6.36 -11.85 -18.02
C THR A 204 6.17 -12.92 -16.94
N ARG A 205 6.01 -14.20 -17.31
CA ARG A 205 5.95 -15.31 -16.34
C ARG A 205 7.24 -15.45 -15.55
N MET A 206 8.39 -15.36 -16.22
CA MET A 206 9.70 -15.41 -15.55
C MET A 206 9.91 -14.22 -14.62
N LEU A 207 9.50 -13.03 -15.04
CA LEU A 207 9.54 -11.82 -14.21
C LEU A 207 8.70 -12.00 -12.93
N TRP A 208 7.49 -12.52 -13.07
CA TRP A 208 6.59 -12.78 -11.95
C TRP A 208 7.15 -13.81 -10.96
N LEU A 209 7.73 -14.92 -11.46
CA LEU A 209 8.36 -15.93 -10.59
C LEU A 209 9.50 -15.33 -9.76
N ARG A 210 10.39 -14.55 -10.41
CA ARG A 210 11.49 -13.86 -9.73
C ARG A 210 11.00 -12.82 -8.73
N ALA A 211 9.92 -12.12 -9.07
CA ALA A 211 9.31 -11.14 -8.17
C ALA A 211 8.77 -11.81 -6.88
N ILE A 212 8.10 -12.96 -7.01
CA ILE A 212 7.63 -13.75 -5.86
C ILE A 212 8.80 -14.25 -5.02
N GLU A 213 9.83 -14.80 -5.66
CA GLU A 213 11.01 -15.31 -4.95
C GLU A 213 11.71 -14.19 -4.16
N LYS A 214 11.88 -13.01 -4.77
CA LYS A 214 12.43 -11.84 -4.07
C LYS A 214 11.54 -11.36 -2.92
N LEU A 215 10.23 -11.33 -3.12
CA LEU A 215 9.30 -10.95 -2.06
C LEU A 215 9.33 -11.93 -0.88
N ARG A 216 9.41 -13.24 -1.15
CA ARG A 216 9.59 -14.27 -0.11
C ARG A 216 10.90 -14.10 0.64
N GLY A 217 11.99 -13.79 -0.06
CA GLY A 217 13.29 -13.50 0.57
C GLY A 217 13.22 -12.33 1.56
N LEU A 218 12.49 -11.27 1.20
CA LEU A 218 12.24 -10.13 2.11
C LEU A 218 11.38 -10.50 3.32
N TYR A 219 10.52 -11.51 3.20
CA TYR A 219 9.65 -11.97 4.29
C TYR A 219 10.35 -12.97 5.23
N ALA A 220 11.22 -13.83 4.69
CA ALA A 220 11.93 -14.85 5.46
C ALA A 220 13.13 -14.30 6.25
N GLY A 221 13.78 -13.24 5.76
CA GLY A 221 14.91 -12.62 6.44
C GLY A 221 14.61 -12.07 7.84
N GLU A 222 13.33 -11.83 8.16
CA GLU A 222 12.88 -11.39 9.48
C GLU A 222 12.53 -12.56 10.41
N GLN A 223 12.07 -13.70 9.88
CA GLN A 223 11.71 -14.87 10.69
C GLN A 223 12.93 -15.61 11.27
N SER A 224 14.12 -15.43 10.69
CA SER A 224 15.36 -16.06 11.15
C SER A 224 16.04 -15.34 12.31
N HIS A 225 15.50 -14.20 12.76
CA HIS A 225 16.01 -13.45 13.91
C HIS A 225 15.20 -13.71 15.21
N GLU A 226 14.22 -14.62 15.18
CA GLU A 226 13.37 -14.99 16.33
C GLU A 226 13.67 -16.40 16.93
N GLU A 227 14.72 -17.10 16.48
CA GLU A 227 15.21 -18.36 17.09
C GLU A 227 16.58 -18.18 17.76
#